data_AF-A0A8T1W8Q2-F1
#
_entry.id   AF-A0A8T1W8Q2-F1
#
_cell.length_a   1.000
_cell.length_b   1.000
_cell.length_c   1.000
_cell.angle_alpha   90.00
_cell.angle_beta   90.00
_cell.angle_gamma   90.00
#
_symmetry.space_group_name_H-M   'P 1'
#
loop_
_entity.id
_entity.type
_entity.pdbx_description
1 polymer ?
#
loop_
_entity_poly.entity_id
_entity_poly.type
_entity_poly.pdbx_seq_one_letter_code
_entity_poly.pdbx_strand_id
1 'polypeptide(L)'
;MDALDAILASMAKATGNVTPPPATESESPAKATASSSGKKRKHKDESPQLASSSPPSGIWNPQVEMPLDSLALRKLQEAAQSHTINPAMEIARQQTVRALCSKIRKASEDLGIGKLPNSAYETWQFTSKLTVSEHDPLIPHAGSDYSGLFEELRKAGATKSGATKKCKELTRESERMLRKFTQQNFVAGKKKHVHMAVAEDGLHQLTYGNSVVKLSAAHFSKLREMYARKQGCSGDGSKMIPKARREFESALFCLLLRYDSLDGGGFQAALNEECFDVLLKYFDAKMECFASPLNCRYSRFCSAFLDTDVAFGSVGSFFDFSPRSGCFEANPPFIPKVIKRMADHMTTLLNVADGPLAFIIIIPAWQETEGWQQLNASRYNQMHLRIPQKQHGYCEGKQQIRKTRWRIASFDTSVFFWQNAKACSKWPVTEKALESLKQAFKSKQADERDALGLRKAGKRVRAAKG
;
A
#
# COMPACT_ATOMS: atom_id res chain seq x y z
N MET A 1 -21.23 -13.00 -19.72
CA MET A 1 -20.09 -12.65 -18.86
C MET A 1 -20.58 -11.60 -17.88
N ASP A 2 -20.59 -11.89 -16.58
CA ASP A 2 -21.14 -10.98 -15.58
C ASP A 2 -20.41 -9.63 -15.61
N ALA A 3 -21.17 -8.57 -15.38
CA ALA A 3 -20.73 -7.22 -15.15
C ALA A 3 -19.60 -7.11 -14.12
N LEU A 4 -19.61 -7.98 -13.10
CA LEU A 4 -18.57 -8.08 -12.08
C LEU A 4 -17.34 -8.83 -12.61
N ASP A 5 -17.53 -9.91 -13.37
CA ASP A 5 -16.43 -10.70 -13.95
C ASP A 5 -15.59 -9.89 -14.94
N ALA A 6 -16.21 -9.01 -15.73
CA ALA A 6 -15.47 -8.11 -16.64
C ALA A 6 -14.60 -7.08 -15.88
N ILE A 7 -15.09 -6.58 -14.73
CA ILE A 7 -14.34 -5.65 -13.87
C ILE A 7 -13.17 -6.38 -13.22
N LEU A 8 -13.41 -7.59 -12.68
CA LEU A 8 -12.37 -8.41 -12.07
C LEU A 8 -11.30 -8.83 -13.08
N ALA A 9 -11.68 -9.22 -14.30
CA ALA A 9 -10.75 -9.53 -15.37
C ALA A 9 -9.89 -8.31 -15.76
N SER A 10 -10.48 -7.11 -15.81
CA SER A 10 -9.73 -5.88 -16.08
C SER A 10 -8.75 -5.53 -14.95
N MET A 11 -9.12 -5.77 -13.69
CA MET A 11 -8.27 -5.50 -12.53
C MET A 11 -7.13 -6.51 -12.42
N ALA A 12 -7.41 -7.80 -12.60
CA ALA A 12 -6.39 -8.86 -12.61
C ALA A 12 -5.36 -8.64 -13.73
N LYS A 13 -5.81 -8.19 -14.91
CA LYS A 13 -4.94 -7.82 -16.04
C LYS A 13 -4.04 -6.62 -15.71
N ALA A 14 -4.51 -5.67 -14.90
CA ALA A 14 -3.70 -4.54 -14.44
C ALA A 14 -2.60 -4.96 -13.44
N THR A 15 -2.79 -6.07 -12.73
CA THR A 15 -1.83 -6.61 -11.75
C THR A 15 -0.86 -7.65 -12.31
N GLY A 16 -0.97 -8.05 -13.58
CA GLY A 16 -0.01 -8.93 -14.26
C GLY A 16 0.00 -10.41 -13.81
N ASN A 17 -0.84 -10.80 -12.86
CA ASN A 17 -0.92 -12.16 -12.32
C ASN A 17 -2.32 -12.74 -12.58
N VAL A 18 -2.51 -13.41 -13.71
CA VAL A 18 -3.77 -14.10 -14.03
C VAL A 18 -3.62 -15.57 -13.62
N THR A 19 -4.36 -16.00 -12.60
CA THR A 19 -4.54 -17.42 -12.28
C THR A 19 -5.64 -17.99 -13.19
N PRO A 20 -5.49 -19.20 -13.77
CA PRO A 20 -6.57 -19.86 -14.50
C PRO A 20 -7.74 -20.21 -13.55
N PRO A 21 -8.99 -20.21 -14.04
CA PRO A 21 -10.15 -20.48 -13.20
C PRO A 21 -10.13 -21.93 -12.67
N PRO A 22 -10.51 -22.17 -11.41
CA PRO A 22 -10.66 -23.51 -10.87
C PRO A 22 -11.84 -24.24 -11.54
N ALA A 23 -11.69 -25.55 -11.73
CA ALA A 23 -12.73 -26.42 -12.27
C ALA A 23 -13.96 -26.43 -11.36
N THR A 24 -15.14 -26.32 -11.96
CA THR A 24 -16.44 -26.32 -11.28
C THR A 24 -16.75 -27.72 -10.76
N GLU A 25 -16.77 -27.90 -9.44
CA GLU A 25 -17.46 -29.02 -8.81
C GLU A 25 -18.89 -28.62 -8.44
N SER A 26 -19.82 -29.49 -8.82
CA SER A 26 -21.26 -29.37 -8.71
C SER A 26 -21.76 -29.70 -7.31
N GLU A 27 -22.46 -28.78 -6.64
CA GLU A 27 -23.29 -29.10 -5.47
C GLU A 27 -24.77 -29.11 -5.86
N SER A 28 -25.46 -30.18 -5.44
CA SER A 28 -26.90 -30.38 -5.51
C SER A 28 -27.54 -30.22 -4.11
N PRO A 29 -28.87 -29.97 -4.00
CA PRO A 29 -29.39 -29.09 -2.96
C PRO A 29 -30.28 -29.74 -1.87
N ALA A 30 -30.60 -28.91 -0.87
CA ALA A 30 -31.69 -28.96 0.13
C ALA A 30 -31.32 -29.60 1.51
N LYS A 31 -31.84 -29.15 2.67
CA LYS A 31 -33.18 -28.65 3.03
C LYS A 31 -33.16 -27.69 4.23
N ALA A 32 -34.22 -26.88 4.30
CA ALA A 32 -34.59 -26.02 5.41
C ALA A 32 -35.26 -26.77 6.59
N THR A 33 -35.15 -26.17 7.77
CA THR A 33 -36.05 -26.12 8.95
C THR A 33 -35.31 -25.26 10.00
N ALA A 34 -35.86 -24.65 11.04
CA ALA A 34 -37.15 -24.10 11.41
C ALA A 34 -36.88 -23.29 12.70
N SER A 35 -37.63 -22.21 12.93
CA SER A 35 -37.50 -21.31 14.08
C SER A 35 -37.73 -21.98 15.44
N SER A 36 -37.02 -21.52 16.48
CA SER A 36 -37.65 -21.36 17.80
C SER A 36 -37.03 -20.21 18.60
N SER A 37 -37.92 -19.48 19.26
CA SER A 37 -37.70 -18.30 20.08
C SER A 37 -37.48 -18.72 21.54
N GLY A 38 -36.48 -18.12 22.20
CA GLY A 38 -36.20 -18.35 23.61
C GLY A 38 -35.69 -17.09 24.31
N LYS A 39 -36.59 -16.39 25.02
CA LYS A 39 -36.26 -15.33 25.99
C LYS A 39 -35.72 -15.98 27.28
N LYS A 40 -34.57 -15.51 27.80
CA LYS A 40 -34.20 -15.46 29.24
C LYS A 40 -32.89 -14.66 29.36
N ARG A 41 -32.95 -13.44 29.91
CA ARG A 41 -32.81 -13.02 31.33
C ARG A 41 -31.35 -12.65 31.67
N LYS A 42 -31.19 -11.35 31.98
CA LYS A 42 -29.98 -10.64 32.39
C LYS A 42 -29.34 -11.26 33.64
N HIS A 43 -28.02 -11.38 33.63
CA HIS A 43 -27.19 -11.25 34.83
C HIS A 43 -26.14 -10.15 34.56
N LYS A 44 -26.12 -9.15 35.44
CA LYS A 44 -25.08 -8.11 35.51
C LYS A 44 -23.87 -8.73 36.21
N ASP A 45 -22.72 -8.68 35.57
CA ASP A 45 -21.43 -8.68 36.27
C ASP A 45 -20.70 -7.40 35.87
N GLU A 46 -20.41 -6.59 36.90
CA GLU A 46 -19.69 -5.34 36.79
C GLU A 46 -18.19 -5.64 36.77
N SER A 47 -17.52 -5.18 35.71
CA SER A 47 -16.07 -5.13 35.60
C SER A 47 -15.69 -3.83 34.89
N PRO A 48 -14.56 -3.20 35.26
CA PRO A 48 -14.38 -1.76 35.19
C PRO A 48 -14.36 -1.24 33.74
N GLN A 49 -15.08 -0.13 33.53
CA GLN A 49 -15.26 0.55 32.26
C GLN A 49 -13.91 1.02 31.69
N LEU A 50 -13.38 0.28 30.71
CA LEU A 50 -12.48 0.87 29.72
C LEU A 50 -13.33 1.78 28.83
N ALA A 51 -12.96 3.06 28.76
CA ALA A 51 -13.62 4.06 27.92
C ALA A 51 -13.83 3.52 26.50
N SER A 52 -15.09 3.32 26.12
CA SER A 52 -15.46 2.91 24.76
C SER A 52 -15.38 4.13 23.84
N SER A 53 -14.18 4.48 23.39
CA SER A 53 -14.06 5.34 22.21
C SER A 53 -14.30 4.46 20.99
N SER A 54 -15.45 4.63 20.34
CA SER A 54 -15.62 4.13 18.96
C SER A 54 -14.41 4.59 18.14
N PRO A 55 -13.75 3.70 17.38
CA PRO A 55 -12.60 4.09 16.58
C PRO A 55 -13.01 5.18 15.59
N PRO A 56 -12.12 6.16 15.29
CA PRO A 56 -12.45 7.21 14.35
C PRO A 56 -12.70 6.62 12.98
N SER A 57 -13.88 6.89 12.41
CA SER A 57 -14.33 6.52 11.06
C SER A 57 -13.56 7.23 9.93
N GLY A 58 -12.51 7.98 10.28
CA GLY A 58 -11.65 8.69 9.35
C GLY A 58 -10.61 7.80 8.66
N ILE A 59 -10.03 8.32 7.59
CA ILE A 59 -9.00 7.67 6.76
C ILE A 59 -7.79 7.18 7.58
N TRP A 60 -7.54 7.79 8.74
CA TRP A 60 -6.46 7.43 9.65
C TRP A 60 -6.90 7.62 11.11
N ASN A 61 -6.19 7.00 12.03
CA ASN A 61 -6.47 7.05 13.47
C ASN A 61 -5.47 7.97 14.19
N PRO A 62 -5.85 9.23 14.45
CA PRO A 62 -5.01 10.18 15.19
C PRO A 62 -4.76 9.80 16.66
N GLN A 63 -5.50 8.85 17.23
CA GLN A 63 -5.39 8.52 18.66
C GLN A 63 -4.38 7.41 18.95
N VAL A 64 -3.93 6.71 17.91
CA VAL A 64 -2.99 5.59 18.05
C VAL A 64 -1.58 6.06 17.75
N GLU A 65 -0.74 5.91 18.75
CA GLU A 65 0.68 6.19 18.66
C GLU A 65 1.49 4.94 18.99
N MET A 66 2.57 4.76 18.24
CA MET A 66 3.59 3.77 18.55
C MET A 66 4.89 4.52 18.87
N PRO A 67 5.33 4.56 20.14
CA PRO A 67 6.59 5.20 20.48
C PRO A 67 7.74 4.40 19.85
N LEU A 68 8.75 5.13 19.38
CA LEU A 68 10.04 4.55 19.00
C LEU A 68 11.00 4.73 20.16
N ASP A 69 11.88 3.76 20.38
CA ASP A 69 12.97 3.94 21.33
C ASP A 69 13.94 5.05 20.87
N SER A 70 14.72 5.58 21.80
CA SER A 70 15.59 6.73 21.54
C SER A 70 16.71 6.43 20.55
N LEU A 71 17.10 5.17 20.35
CA LEU A 71 18.12 4.80 19.37
C LEU A 71 17.51 4.76 17.96
N ALA A 72 16.34 4.14 17.82
CA ALA A 72 15.57 4.13 16.57
C ALA A 72 15.21 5.55 16.13
N LEU A 73 14.80 6.42 17.06
CA LEU A 73 14.50 7.83 16.78
C LEU A 73 15.74 8.57 16.25
N ARG A 74 16.91 8.38 16.87
CA ARG A 74 18.17 9.01 16.45
C ARG A 74 18.58 8.56 15.05
N LYS A 75 18.59 7.24 14.79
CA LYS A 75 18.89 6.69 13.46
C LYS A 75 17.95 7.25 12.40
N LEU A 76 16.65 7.36 12.72
CA LEU A 76 15.66 7.94 11.81
C LEU A 76 15.92 9.43 11.55
N GLN A 77 16.32 10.20 12.56
CA GLN A 77 16.66 11.62 12.40
C GLN A 77 17.91 11.82 11.56
N GLU A 78 18.97 11.04 11.81
CA GLU A 78 20.20 11.05 11.02
C GLU A 78 19.92 10.70 9.56
N ALA A 79 19.17 9.61 9.33
CA ALA A 79 18.75 9.23 7.99
C ALA A 79 17.86 10.30 7.33
N ALA A 80 17.00 11.00 8.06
CA ALA A 80 16.19 12.07 7.48
C ALA A 80 17.03 13.29 7.08
N GLN A 81 18.05 13.64 7.87
CA GLN A 81 18.91 14.80 7.64
C GLN A 81 19.81 14.65 6.42
N SER A 82 20.14 13.42 6.02
CA SER A 82 20.96 13.17 4.83
C SER A 82 20.23 13.42 3.51
N HIS A 83 18.92 13.63 3.53
CA HIS A 83 18.12 13.80 2.32
C HIS A 83 17.72 15.27 2.09
N THR A 84 18.19 15.85 0.99
CA THR A 84 17.70 17.14 0.50
C THR A 84 16.62 16.94 -0.54
N ILE A 85 15.38 17.36 -0.25
CA ILE A 85 14.26 17.34 -1.21
C ILE A 85 13.72 18.73 -1.48
N ASN A 86 13.38 19.00 -2.74
CA ASN A 86 12.63 20.19 -3.11
C ASN A 86 11.74 19.94 -4.35
N PRO A 87 10.73 20.81 -4.59
CA PRO A 87 9.80 20.64 -5.71
C PRO A 87 10.45 20.57 -7.09
N ALA A 88 11.52 21.33 -7.35
CA ALA A 88 12.17 21.33 -8.66
C ALA A 88 12.87 19.98 -8.94
N MET A 89 13.50 19.41 -7.91
CA MET A 89 14.12 18.08 -8.01
C MET A 89 13.07 16.99 -8.25
N GLU A 90 11.94 16.99 -7.54
CA GLU A 90 10.89 15.99 -7.78
C GLU A 90 10.28 16.10 -9.18
N ILE A 91 10.14 17.30 -9.73
CA ILE A 91 9.68 17.48 -11.11
C ILE A 91 10.65 16.86 -12.10
N ALA A 92 11.96 17.12 -11.95
CA ALA A 92 12.98 16.53 -12.80
C ALA A 92 13.04 15.00 -12.67
N ARG A 93 12.83 14.47 -11.46
CA ARG A 93 12.74 13.02 -11.21
C ARG A 93 11.53 12.43 -11.92
N GLN A 94 10.34 13.03 -11.76
CA GLN A 94 9.13 12.58 -12.45
C GLN A 94 9.31 12.57 -13.98
N GLN A 95 9.92 13.61 -14.54
CA GLN A 95 10.20 13.67 -15.99
C GLN A 95 11.12 12.52 -16.42
N THR A 96 12.15 12.23 -15.64
CA THR A 96 13.06 11.10 -15.86
C THR A 96 12.33 9.76 -15.81
N VAL A 97 11.51 9.55 -14.78
CA VAL A 97 10.69 8.34 -14.62
C VAL A 97 9.72 8.17 -15.79
N ARG A 98 8.98 9.22 -16.17
CA ARG A 98 8.05 9.18 -17.32
C ARG A 98 8.75 8.84 -18.63
N ALA A 99 9.96 9.36 -18.85
CA ALA A 99 10.77 9.03 -20.01
C ALA A 99 11.23 7.55 -19.99
N LEU A 100 11.62 7.00 -18.83
CA LEU A 100 11.93 5.58 -18.68
C LEU A 100 10.71 4.69 -18.91
N CYS A 101 9.56 5.03 -18.34
CA CYS A 101 8.30 4.31 -18.59
C CYS A 101 7.93 4.31 -20.08
N SER A 102 8.18 5.42 -20.80
CA SER A 102 7.98 5.49 -22.25
C SER A 102 8.88 4.51 -23.01
N LYS A 103 10.15 4.42 -22.61
CA LYS A 103 11.10 3.47 -23.19
C LYS A 103 10.73 2.01 -22.91
N ILE A 104 10.23 1.70 -21.71
CA ILE A 104 9.72 0.37 -21.37
C ILE A 104 8.52 0.01 -22.25
N ARG A 105 7.57 0.94 -22.45
CA ARG A 105 6.43 0.68 -23.36
C ARG A 105 6.91 0.37 -24.78
N LYS A 106 7.85 1.16 -25.30
CA LYS A 106 8.44 0.95 -26.64
C LYS A 106 9.21 -0.38 -26.74
N ALA A 107 9.77 -0.89 -25.64
CA ALA A 107 10.45 -2.17 -25.63
C ALA A 107 9.59 -3.34 -26.10
N SER A 108 8.26 -3.25 -25.93
CA SER A 108 7.32 -4.27 -26.44
C SER A 108 7.31 -4.30 -27.97
N GLU A 109 7.31 -3.11 -28.60
CA GLU A 109 7.34 -2.94 -30.06
C GLU A 109 8.68 -3.41 -30.63
N ASP A 110 9.79 -2.99 -30.03
CA ASP A 110 11.15 -3.35 -30.46
C ASP A 110 11.40 -4.88 -30.45
N LEU A 111 10.70 -5.61 -29.57
CA LEU A 111 10.84 -7.06 -29.41
C LEU A 111 9.75 -7.85 -30.15
N GLY A 112 8.73 -7.19 -30.69
CA GLY A 112 7.57 -7.87 -31.31
C GLY A 112 6.75 -8.69 -30.32
N ILE A 113 6.60 -8.22 -29.08
CA ILE A 113 5.91 -8.93 -27.99
C ILE A 113 4.61 -8.25 -27.57
N GLY A 114 3.83 -8.90 -26.71
CA GLY A 114 2.64 -8.31 -26.11
C GLY A 114 2.95 -7.04 -25.31
N LYS A 115 1.95 -6.16 -25.18
CA LYS A 115 2.10 -4.93 -24.38
C LYS A 115 2.42 -5.27 -22.92
N LEU A 116 3.51 -4.72 -22.42
CA LEU A 116 3.85 -4.79 -20.99
C LEU A 116 2.76 -4.15 -20.12
N PRO A 117 2.49 -4.71 -18.92
CA PRO A 117 1.55 -4.09 -18.01
C PRO A 117 2.08 -2.73 -17.54
N ASN A 118 1.18 -1.85 -17.11
CA ASN A 118 1.57 -0.54 -16.59
C ASN A 118 2.52 -0.66 -15.39
N SER A 119 2.41 -1.77 -14.66
CA SER A 119 3.22 -2.14 -13.51
C SER A 119 4.69 -2.51 -13.80
N ALA A 120 5.09 -2.64 -15.07
CA ALA A 120 6.42 -3.14 -15.40
C ALA A 120 7.55 -2.28 -14.82
N TYR A 121 7.36 -0.95 -14.74
CA TYR A 121 8.35 -0.04 -14.18
C TYR A 121 8.50 -0.23 -12.67
N GLU A 122 7.41 -0.30 -11.93
CA GLU A 122 7.48 -0.43 -10.47
C GLU A 122 7.89 -1.84 -10.06
N THR A 123 7.50 -2.88 -10.80
CA THR A 123 8.06 -4.23 -10.59
C THR A 123 9.57 -4.21 -10.77
N TRP A 124 10.08 -3.54 -11.80
CA TRP A 124 11.53 -3.37 -11.99
C TRP A 124 12.16 -2.57 -10.84
N GLN A 125 11.58 -1.44 -10.46
CA GLN A 125 12.12 -0.56 -9.41
C GLN A 125 12.14 -1.28 -8.06
N PHE A 126 11.03 -1.89 -7.62
CA PHE A 126 10.96 -2.53 -6.32
C PHE A 126 11.85 -3.77 -6.24
N THR A 127 11.93 -4.57 -7.30
CA THR A 127 12.85 -5.73 -7.33
C THR A 127 14.32 -5.30 -7.33
N SER A 128 14.64 -4.21 -8.03
CA SER A 128 16.00 -3.65 -8.05
C SER A 128 16.46 -3.26 -6.65
N LYS A 129 15.59 -2.60 -5.86
CA LYS A 129 15.89 -2.20 -4.47
C LYS A 129 16.16 -3.37 -3.52
N LEU A 130 15.71 -4.58 -3.85
CA LEU A 130 15.96 -5.75 -3.00
C LEU A 130 17.42 -6.23 -3.08
N THR A 131 18.14 -5.87 -4.14
CA THR A 131 19.46 -6.44 -4.47
C THR A 131 20.61 -5.47 -4.27
N VAL A 132 20.37 -4.16 -4.34
CA VAL A 132 21.44 -3.16 -4.23
C VAL A 132 21.00 -1.93 -3.43
N SER A 133 21.96 -1.32 -2.74
CA SER A 133 21.79 -0.05 -2.04
C SER A 133 21.36 1.07 -2.97
N GLU A 134 20.25 1.70 -2.62
CA GLU A 134 19.60 2.73 -3.41
C GLU A 134 20.44 4.02 -3.51
N HIS A 135 20.61 4.52 -4.74
CA HIS A 135 21.23 5.83 -5.00
C HIS A 135 20.20 6.94 -5.23
N ASP A 136 19.04 6.61 -5.80
CA ASP A 136 17.90 7.51 -5.97
C ASP A 136 16.59 6.75 -5.70
N PRO A 137 15.61 7.36 -5.01
CA PRO A 137 14.37 6.71 -4.57
C PRO A 137 13.50 6.12 -5.70
N LEU A 138 13.59 6.63 -6.94
CA LEU A 138 12.76 6.15 -8.05
C LEU A 138 13.56 5.67 -9.25
N ILE A 139 14.70 6.27 -9.57
CA ILE A 139 15.43 5.97 -10.81
C ILE A 139 16.33 4.75 -10.59
N PRO A 140 16.06 3.59 -11.22
CA PRO A 140 16.86 2.38 -11.02
C PRO A 140 18.30 2.55 -11.50
N HIS A 141 19.27 2.09 -10.74
CA HIS A 141 20.68 2.15 -11.14
C HIS A 141 21.20 0.78 -11.64
N ALA A 142 22.39 0.80 -12.25
CA ALA A 142 22.90 -0.35 -13.00
C ALA A 142 23.30 -1.58 -12.19
N GLY A 143 23.45 -1.45 -10.87
CA GLY A 143 23.83 -2.58 -10.02
C GLY A 143 22.75 -3.66 -9.89
N SER A 144 21.48 -3.34 -10.19
CA SER A 144 20.38 -4.28 -10.04
C SER A 144 20.44 -5.45 -11.04
N ASP A 145 19.83 -6.57 -10.68
CA ASP A 145 19.78 -7.78 -11.52
C ASP A 145 18.71 -7.72 -12.65
N TYR A 146 17.96 -6.62 -12.72
CA TYR A 146 16.84 -6.35 -13.64
C TYR A 146 15.77 -7.45 -13.65
N SER A 147 15.72 -8.25 -12.60
CA SER A 147 15.00 -9.52 -12.65
C SER A 147 13.48 -9.33 -12.74
N GLY A 148 12.94 -8.27 -12.12
CA GLY A 148 11.53 -7.91 -12.29
C GLY A 148 11.19 -7.50 -13.73
N LEU A 149 12.02 -6.68 -14.38
CA LEU A 149 11.80 -6.28 -15.78
C LEU A 149 11.93 -7.48 -16.72
N PHE A 150 12.91 -8.34 -16.47
CA PHE A 150 13.13 -9.56 -17.23
C PHE A 150 11.91 -10.48 -17.17
N GLU A 151 11.35 -10.69 -15.98
CA GLU A 151 10.14 -11.51 -15.78
C GLU A 151 8.93 -10.94 -16.53
N GLU A 152 8.71 -9.62 -16.48
CA GLU A 152 7.61 -8.98 -17.19
C GLU A 152 7.77 -9.08 -18.72
N LEU A 153 8.99 -8.92 -19.25
CA LEU A 153 9.28 -9.15 -20.67
C LEU A 153 9.05 -10.60 -21.07
N ARG A 154 9.44 -11.56 -20.24
CA ARG A 154 9.22 -13.00 -20.48
C ARG A 154 7.73 -13.34 -20.49
N LYS A 155 6.95 -12.83 -19.53
CA LYS A 155 5.49 -13.00 -19.48
C LYS A 155 4.81 -12.41 -20.71
N ALA A 156 5.32 -11.31 -21.25
CA ALA A 156 4.82 -10.68 -22.46
C ALA A 156 5.20 -11.40 -23.77
N GLY A 157 6.06 -12.43 -23.71
CA GLY A 157 6.42 -13.28 -24.85
C GLY A 157 7.85 -13.09 -25.38
N ALA A 158 8.69 -12.29 -24.73
CA ALA A 158 10.08 -12.11 -25.18
C ALA A 158 10.89 -13.40 -25.05
N THR A 159 11.78 -13.68 -26.01
CA THR A 159 12.77 -14.76 -25.86
C THR A 159 13.74 -14.45 -24.71
N LYS A 160 14.36 -15.47 -24.10
CA LYS A 160 15.36 -15.26 -23.03
C LYS A 160 16.49 -14.32 -23.47
N SER A 161 17.00 -14.50 -24.69
CA SER A 161 18.00 -13.63 -25.30
C SER A 161 17.49 -12.19 -25.48
N GLY A 162 16.30 -12.03 -26.08
CA GLY A 162 15.70 -10.71 -26.32
C GLY A 162 15.44 -9.94 -25.03
N ALA A 163 14.83 -10.59 -24.03
CA ALA A 163 14.59 -10.01 -22.71
C ALA A 163 15.90 -9.59 -22.03
N THR A 164 16.93 -10.44 -22.06
CA THR A 164 18.25 -10.14 -21.48
C THR A 164 18.89 -8.92 -22.15
N LYS A 165 18.89 -8.88 -23.49
CA LYS A 165 19.46 -7.77 -24.26
C LYS A 165 18.74 -6.47 -23.95
N LYS A 166 17.40 -6.49 -23.93
CA LYS A 166 16.58 -5.29 -23.70
C LYS A 166 16.65 -4.80 -22.25
N CYS A 167 16.74 -5.69 -21.25
CA CYS A 167 17.00 -5.29 -19.86
C CYS A 167 18.33 -4.55 -19.74
N LYS A 168 19.42 -5.10 -20.30
CA LYS A 168 20.74 -4.45 -20.29
C LYS A 168 20.72 -3.07 -20.94
N GLU A 169 20.00 -2.94 -22.06
CA GLU A 169 19.82 -1.66 -22.76
C GLU A 169 19.07 -0.63 -21.89
N LEU A 170 17.90 -1.00 -21.37
CA LEU A 170 17.06 -0.11 -20.56
C LEU A 170 17.76 0.30 -19.26
N THR A 171 18.54 -0.58 -18.66
CA THR A 171 19.26 -0.19 -17.45
C THR A 171 20.47 0.70 -17.71
N ARG A 172 21.25 0.44 -18.76
CA ARG A 172 22.31 1.39 -19.17
C ARG A 172 21.73 2.78 -19.43
N GLU A 173 20.54 2.81 -20.01
CA GLU A 173 19.80 4.05 -20.24
C GLU A 173 19.35 4.71 -18.92
N SER A 174 18.79 3.95 -17.98
CA SER A 174 18.44 4.44 -16.65
C SER A 174 19.64 5.00 -15.89
N GLU A 175 20.78 4.31 -15.94
CA GLU A 175 22.03 4.78 -15.32
C GLU A 175 22.55 6.07 -15.99
N ARG A 176 22.47 6.17 -17.32
CA ARG A 176 22.80 7.41 -18.04
C ARG A 176 21.88 8.56 -17.62
N MET A 177 20.60 8.30 -17.47
CA MET A 177 19.62 9.31 -17.03
C MET A 177 19.82 9.70 -15.57
N LEU A 178 20.15 8.74 -14.69
CA LEU A 178 20.50 8.99 -13.30
C LEU A 178 21.74 9.87 -13.18
N ARG A 179 22.82 9.57 -13.91
CA ARG A 179 24.02 10.43 -13.95
C ARG A 179 23.70 11.87 -14.35
N LYS A 180 22.88 12.05 -15.38
CA LYS A 180 22.41 13.37 -15.81
C LYS A 180 21.54 14.05 -14.76
N PHE A 181 20.71 13.30 -14.06
CA PHE A 181 19.88 13.80 -12.98
C PHE A 181 20.74 14.27 -11.79
N THR A 182 21.71 13.49 -11.35
CA THR A 182 22.59 13.83 -10.22
C THR A 182 23.50 15.03 -10.49
N GLN A 183 23.82 15.33 -11.75
CA GLN A 183 24.62 16.49 -12.15
C GLN A 183 23.81 17.81 -12.21
N GLN A 184 22.48 17.75 -12.06
CA GLN A 184 21.65 18.95 -12.10
C GLN A 184 21.68 19.70 -10.77
N ASN A 185 21.76 21.02 -10.87
CA ASN A 185 21.60 21.91 -9.72
C ASN A 185 20.13 22.25 -9.53
N PHE A 186 19.48 21.57 -8.58
CA PHE A 186 18.09 21.80 -8.22
C PHE A 186 17.95 22.99 -7.27
N VAL A 187 18.25 24.20 -7.76
CA VAL A 187 18.11 25.43 -6.97
C VAL A 187 16.62 25.75 -6.82
N ALA A 188 16.14 25.81 -5.57
CA ALA A 188 14.85 26.42 -5.27
C ALA A 188 14.93 27.90 -5.64
N GLY A 189 14.35 28.30 -6.77
CA GLY A 189 14.36 29.70 -7.19
C GLY A 189 13.81 30.58 -6.06
N LYS A 190 14.54 31.61 -5.64
CA LYS A 190 14.24 32.46 -4.46
C LYS A 190 12.81 33.06 -4.42
N LYS A 191 12.04 32.97 -5.51
CA LYS A 191 10.68 33.50 -5.67
C LYS A 191 9.62 32.44 -6.03
N LYS A 192 9.96 31.16 -6.13
CA LYS A 192 8.97 30.11 -6.47
C LYS A 192 8.58 29.34 -5.21
N HIS A 193 7.35 29.54 -4.78
CA HIS A 193 6.72 28.76 -3.71
C HIS A 193 5.65 27.86 -4.31
N VAL A 194 5.33 26.77 -3.61
CA VAL A 194 4.15 25.98 -3.94
C VAL A 194 2.92 26.83 -3.63
N HIS A 195 2.00 26.94 -4.59
CA HIS A 195 0.72 27.61 -4.40
C HIS A 195 -0.37 26.58 -4.15
N MET A 196 -1.14 26.75 -3.09
CA MET A 196 -2.28 25.89 -2.75
C MET A 196 -3.59 26.63 -3.01
N ALA A 197 -4.49 25.99 -3.74
CA ALA A 197 -5.86 26.45 -3.97
C ALA A 197 -6.85 25.28 -3.79
N VAL A 198 -8.12 25.59 -3.58
CA VAL A 198 -9.21 24.61 -3.67
C VAL A 198 -9.83 24.76 -5.06
N ALA A 199 -9.83 23.68 -5.85
CA ALA A 199 -10.43 23.64 -7.17
C ALA A 199 -11.97 23.53 -7.08
N GLU A 200 -12.67 23.81 -8.19
CA GLU A 200 -14.14 23.78 -8.27
C GLU A 200 -14.73 22.41 -7.90
N ASP A 201 -13.98 21.33 -8.13
CA ASP A 201 -14.35 19.96 -7.78
C ASP A 201 -14.17 19.64 -6.27
N GLY A 202 -13.76 20.63 -5.47
CA GLY A 202 -13.50 20.49 -4.03
C GLY A 202 -12.15 19.85 -3.69
N LEU A 203 -11.33 19.50 -4.69
CA LEU A 203 -9.98 19.00 -4.45
C LEU A 203 -9.03 20.15 -4.11
N HIS A 204 -8.12 19.90 -3.17
CA HIS A 204 -6.98 20.76 -2.96
C HIS A 204 -5.99 20.55 -4.11
N GLN A 205 -5.52 21.65 -4.68
CA GLN A 205 -4.58 21.68 -5.79
C GLN A 205 -3.31 22.40 -5.35
N LEU A 206 -2.16 21.72 -5.51
CA LEU A 206 -0.84 22.31 -5.27
C LEU A 206 -0.12 22.49 -6.60
N THR A 207 0.38 23.70 -6.84
CA THR A 207 1.04 24.08 -8.10
C THR A 207 2.46 24.57 -7.83
N TYR A 208 3.43 24.07 -8.60
CA TYR A 208 4.80 24.59 -8.65
C TYR A 208 5.30 24.62 -10.10
N GLY A 209 5.57 25.82 -10.61
CA GLY A 209 5.82 26.00 -12.05
C GLY A 209 4.61 25.55 -12.86
N ASN A 210 4.81 24.62 -13.81
CA ASN A 210 3.75 24.06 -14.64
C ASN A 210 3.22 22.72 -14.11
N SER A 211 3.75 22.25 -12.97
CA SER A 211 3.35 20.97 -12.39
C SER A 211 2.25 21.17 -11.36
N VAL A 212 1.24 20.33 -11.45
CA VAL A 212 0.04 20.38 -10.61
C VAL A 212 -0.20 18.99 -10.03
N VAL A 213 -0.44 18.93 -8.72
CA VAL A 213 -0.89 17.72 -8.01
C VAL A 213 -2.16 18.03 -7.23
N LYS A 214 -3.00 17.02 -7.03
CA LYS A 214 -4.29 17.17 -6.35
C LYS A 214 -4.48 16.14 -5.25
N LEU A 215 -5.31 16.48 -4.28
CA LEU A 215 -5.82 15.57 -3.25
C LEU A 215 -7.15 16.05 -2.67
N SER A 216 -7.93 15.13 -2.14
CA SER A 216 -9.19 15.42 -1.44
C SER A 216 -8.94 16.18 -0.14
N ALA A 217 -9.94 16.97 0.28
CA ALA A 217 -9.90 17.70 1.55
C ALA A 217 -9.62 16.77 2.75
N ALA A 218 -10.16 15.56 2.75
CA ALA A 218 -9.93 14.59 3.83
C ALA A 218 -8.46 14.14 3.91
N HIS A 219 -7.80 13.89 2.78
CA HIS A 219 -6.37 13.56 2.75
C HIS A 219 -5.49 14.78 3.05
N PHE A 220 -5.89 15.98 2.63
CA PHE A 220 -5.19 17.20 2.98
C PHE A 220 -5.17 17.42 4.50
N SER A 221 -6.33 17.30 5.16
CA SER A 221 -6.44 17.41 6.63
C SER A 221 -5.60 16.35 7.34
N LYS A 222 -5.67 15.08 6.89
CA LYS A 222 -4.82 14.00 7.40
C LYS A 222 -3.34 14.36 7.35
N LEU A 223 -2.84 14.72 6.17
CA LEU A 223 -1.40 14.97 5.97
C LEU A 223 -0.95 16.23 6.71
N ARG A 224 -1.80 17.24 6.84
CA ARG A 224 -1.53 18.45 7.63
C ARG A 224 -1.35 18.12 9.11
N GLU A 225 -2.23 17.31 9.67
CA GLU A 225 -2.15 16.90 11.07
C GLU A 225 -0.93 15.99 11.32
N MET A 226 -0.66 15.04 10.42
CA MET A 226 0.53 14.18 10.50
C MET A 226 1.83 14.99 10.47
N TYR A 227 1.91 16.01 9.59
CA TYR A 227 3.03 16.93 9.53
C TYR A 227 3.17 17.75 10.81
N ALA A 228 2.07 18.34 11.30
CA ALA A 228 2.07 19.15 12.51
C ALA A 228 2.56 18.36 13.73
N ARG A 229 2.09 17.12 13.90
CA ARG A 229 2.55 16.21 14.96
C ARG A 229 4.04 15.93 14.89
N LYS A 230 4.58 15.72 13.68
CA LYS A 230 6.02 15.48 13.49
C LYS A 230 6.84 16.70 13.91
N GLN A 231 6.29 17.90 13.76
CA GLN A 231 6.88 19.15 14.23
C GLN A 231 6.63 19.46 15.72
N GLY A 232 6.06 18.51 16.48
CA GLY A 232 5.74 18.70 17.91
C GLY A 232 4.59 19.68 18.16
N CYS A 233 3.81 20.03 17.13
CA CYS A 233 2.65 20.89 17.27
C CYS A 233 1.43 20.08 17.75
N SER A 234 0.69 20.61 18.72
CA SER A 234 -0.60 20.08 19.12
C SER A 234 -1.69 20.47 18.11
N GLY A 235 -2.58 19.54 17.78
CA GLY A 235 -3.76 19.79 16.94
C GLY A 235 -3.56 19.48 15.45
N ASP A 236 -4.48 20.00 14.63
CA ASP A 236 -4.64 19.63 13.22
C ASP A 236 -3.71 20.37 12.23
N GLY A 237 -2.78 21.18 12.75
CA GLY A 237 -1.85 21.99 11.95
C GLY A 237 -2.46 23.22 11.26
N SER A 238 -3.74 23.55 11.48
CA SER A 238 -4.38 24.73 10.86
C SER A 238 -3.72 26.06 11.25
N LYS A 239 -3.17 26.13 12.46
CA LYS A 239 -2.50 27.32 13.04
C LYS A 239 -0.99 27.37 12.79
N MET A 240 -0.46 26.57 11.85
CA MET A 240 0.96 26.65 11.48
C MET A 240 1.34 28.07 11.04
N ILE A 241 2.46 28.58 11.56
CA ILE A 241 3.02 29.87 11.16
C ILE A 241 3.34 29.88 9.65
N PRO A 242 3.39 31.05 8.98
CA PRO A 242 3.56 31.12 7.53
C PRO A 242 4.77 30.35 6.98
N LYS A 243 5.88 30.31 7.71
CA LYS A 243 7.08 29.53 7.32
C LYS A 243 6.80 28.03 7.32
N ALA A 244 6.30 27.48 8.44
CA ALA A 244 5.95 26.06 8.58
C ALA A 244 4.87 25.64 7.57
N ARG A 245 3.90 26.52 7.27
CA ARG A 245 2.89 26.28 6.24
C ARG A 245 3.52 26.08 4.85
N ARG A 246 4.47 26.95 4.46
CA ARG A 246 5.18 26.82 3.17
C ARG A 246 6.05 25.56 3.10
N GLU A 247 6.66 25.17 4.22
CA GLU A 247 7.44 23.93 4.33
C GLU A 247 6.53 22.70 4.19
N PHE A 248 5.36 22.71 4.84
CA PHE A 248 4.33 21.69 4.68
C PHE A 248 3.85 21.58 3.22
N GLU A 249 3.50 22.70 2.58
CA GLU A 249 3.04 22.72 1.18
C GLU A 249 4.11 22.18 0.22
N SER A 250 5.38 22.50 0.48
CA SER A 250 6.52 21.99 -0.30
C SER A 250 6.71 20.48 -0.09
N ALA A 251 6.66 19.99 1.16
CA ALA A 251 6.75 18.58 1.49
C ALA A 251 5.56 17.79 0.89
N LEU A 252 4.35 18.33 0.99
CA LEU A 252 3.14 17.73 0.44
C LEU A 252 3.18 17.65 -1.09
N PHE A 253 3.65 18.70 -1.76
CA PHE A 253 3.85 18.68 -3.21
C PHE A 253 4.83 17.59 -3.62
N CYS A 254 5.98 17.50 -2.93
CA CYS A 254 7.00 16.48 -3.22
C CYS A 254 6.47 15.06 -2.99
N LEU A 255 5.78 14.83 -1.88
CA LEU A 255 5.11 13.56 -1.57
C LEU A 255 4.13 13.16 -2.68
N LEU A 256 3.21 14.05 -3.05
CA LEU A 256 2.19 13.74 -4.05
C LEU A 256 2.81 13.47 -5.43
N LEU A 257 3.81 14.26 -5.82
CA LEU A 257 4.50 14.07 -7.10
C LEU A 257 5.34 12.79 -7.12
N ARG A 258 5.95 12.43 -5.99
CA ARG A 258 6.68 11.17 -5.81
C ARG A 258 5.79 9.97 -6.08
N TYR A 259 4.63 9.92 -5.44
CA TYR A 259 3.68 8.82 -5.63
C TYR A 259 2.91 8.89 -6.96
N ASP A 260 2.71 10.08 -7.55
CA ASP A 260 2.15 10.25 -8.91
C ASP A 260 3.11 9.76 -10.01
N SER A 261 4.42 9.78 -9.74
CA SER A 261 5.42 9.25 -10.67
C SER A 261 5.34 7.73 -10.83
N LEU A 262 4.65 7.05 -9.90
CA LEU A 262 4.27 5.65 -9.99
C LEU A 262 2.84 5.56 -10.51
N ASP A 263 2.52 4.58 -11.37
CA ASP A 263 1.13 4.34 -11.73
C ASP A 263 0.33 3.78 -10.53
N GLY A 264 1.02 3.09 -9.60
CA GLY A 264 0.81 3.05 -8.14
C GLY A 264 -0.50 2.49 -7.57
N GLY A 265 -1.64 2.64 -8.25
CA GLY A 265 -2.96 2.28 -7.71
C GLY A 265 -3.29 0.79 -7.75
N GLY A 266 -2.45 -0.03 -8.40
CA GLY A 266 -2.70 -1.46 -8.62
C GLY A 266 -1.92 -2.41 -7.71
N PHE A 267 -0.82 -1.97 -7.10
CA PHE A 267 0.16 -2.85 -6.45
C PHE A 267 -0.13 -3.23 -5.01
N GLN A 268 -0.89 -2.38 -4.33
CA GLN A 268 -1.25 -2.53 -2.94
C GLN A 268 -2.58 -1.80 -2.73
N ALA A 269 -3.46 -2.41 -1.96
CA ALA A 269 -4.71 -1.81 -1.54
C ALA A 269 -4.76 -1.88 -0.01
N ALA A 270 -5.03 -0.76 0.65
CA ALA A 270 -5.03 -0.73 2.11
C ALA A 270 -6.25 -1.48 2.66
N LEU A 271 -6.15 -2.01 3.88
CA LEU A 271 -7.28 -2.65 4.53
C LEU A 271 -8.42 -1.64 4.78
N ASN A 272 -9.62 -2.15 5.04
CA ASN A 272 -10.70 -1.32 5.57
C ASN A 272 -10.33 -0.83 6.99
N GLU A 273 -10.90 0.31 7.41
CA GLU A 273 -10.69 0.85 8.76
C GLU A 273 -11.02 -0.18 9.84
N GLU A 274 -12.11 -0.91 9.66
CA GLU A 274 -12.59 -1.91 10.62
C GLU A 274 -11.62 -3.08 10.74
N CYS A 275 -10.88 -3.41 9.67
CA CYS A 275 -9.83 -4.42 9.78
C CYS A 275 -8.76 -3.93 10.74
N PHE A 276 -8.27 -2.71 10.56
CA PHE A 276 -7.31 -2.10 11.49
C PHE A 276 -7.85 -1.99 12.91
N ASP A 277 -9.13 -1.67 13.08
CA ASP A 277 -9.75 -1.58 14.41
C ASP A 277 -9.80 -2.96 15.10
N VAL A 278 -10.07 -4.03 14.35
CA VAL A 278 -9.97 -5.41 14.83
C VAL A 278 -8.51 -5.77 15.16
N LEU A 279 -7.55 -5.44 14.29
CA LEU A 279 -6.14 -5.74 14.52
C LEU A 279 -5.61 -5.01 15.78
N LEU A 280 -5.99 -3.75 15.97
CA LEU A 280 -5.66 -2.98 17.16
C LEU A 280 -6.28 -3.60 18.42
N LYS A 281 -7.57 -3.95 18.36
CA LYS A 281 -8.31 -4.47 19.52
C LYS A 281 -7.77 -5.81 20.02
N TYR A 282 -7.50 -6.75 19.12
CA TYR A 282 -7.15 -8.12 19.49
C TYR A 282 -5.65 -8.37 19.57
N PHE A 283 -4.85 -7.60 18.82
CA PHE A 283 -3.42 -7.86 18.68
C PHE A 283 -2.54 -6.65 19.03
N ASP A 284 -3.13 -5.51 19.38
CA ASP A 284 -2.40 -4.25 19.63
C ASP A 284 -1.52 -3.83 18.44
N ALA A 285 -1.98 -4.12 17.21
CA ALA A 285 -1.27 -3.73 16.00
C ALA A 285 -1.38 -2.21 15.80
N LYS A 286 -0.27 -1.49 15.98
CA LYS A 286 -0.22 -0.01 15.98
C LYS A 286 0.62 0.58 14.85
N MET A 287 1.13 -0.26 13.96
CA MET A 287 2.02 0.14 12.89
C MET A 287 1.91 -0.80 11.70
N GLU A 288 2.00 -0.20 10.51
CA GLU A 288 2.01 -0.88 9.22
C GLU A 288 3.45 -1.07 8.73
N CYS A 289 3.80 -2.29 8.32
CA CYS A 289 5.09 -2.63 7.73
C CYS A 289 5.21 -2.13 6.29
N PHE A 290 4.10 -1.91 5.58
CA PHE A 290 4.14 -1.44 4.20
C PHE A 290 3.00 -0.45 4.00
N ALA A 291 3.31 0.84 4.03
CA ALA A 291 2.33 1.88 3.77
C ALA A 291 2.99 3.10 3.10
N SER A 292 2.20 4.15 2.99
CA SER A 292 2.57 5.48 2.55
C SER A 292 1.83 6.50 3.43
N PRO A 293 2.26 7.77 3.45
CA PRO A 293 1.47 8.82 4.08
C PRO A 293 0.03 8.90 3.53
N LEU A 294 -0.18 8.49 2.28
CA LEU A 294 -1.47 8.53 1.60
C LEU A 294 -2.44 7.45 2.09
N ASN A 295 -1.96 6.26 2.43
CA ASN A 295 -2.81 5.11 2.75
C ASN A 295 -2.70 4.57 4.19
N CYS A 296 -1.73 5.04 4.98
CA CYS A 296 -1.57 4.58 6.35
C CYS A 296 -2.80 4.84 7.23
N ARG A 297 -3.08 3.90 8.13
CA ARG A 297 -4.04 4.08 9.22
C ARG A 297 -3.39 4.73 10.44
N TYR A 298 -2.13 4.44 10.74
CA TYR A 298 -1.48 4.88 11.97
C TYR A 298 -0.44 6.00 11.75
N SER A 299 -0.04 6.64 12.86
CA SER A 299 0.93 7.75 12.88
C SER A 299 2.39 7.33 12.66
N ARG A 300 2.66 6.00 12.69
CA ARG A 300 3.94 5.38 12.39
C ARG A 300 3.71 4.21 11.45
N PHE A 301 4.55 4.13 10.43
CA PHE A 301 4.52 3.10 9.41
C PHE A 301 5.88 3.04 8.72
N CYS A 302 6.19 1.91 8.11
CA CYS A 302 7.29 1.82 7.15
C CYS A 302 6.78 2.21 5.75
N SER A 303 7.63 2.82 4.94
CA SER A 303 7.32 3.21 3.57
C SER A 303 8.52 3.10 2.63
N ALA A 304 8.26 3.19 1.32
CA ALA A 304 9.29 3.02 0.29
C ALA A 304 10.23 4.22 0.13
N PHE A 305 9.83 5.42 0.61
CA PHE A 305 10.49 6.69 0.32
C PHE A 305 10.70 7.48 1.61
N LEU A 306 11.72 7.11 2.39
CA LEU A 306 11.99 7.77 3.68
C LEU A 306 12.13 9.29 3.52
N ASP A 307 12.83 9.71 2.46
CA ASP A 307 13.14 11.09 2.15
C ASP A 307 11.88 11.98 2.10
N THR A 308 10.83 11.57 1.39
CA THR A 308 9.57 12.33 1.34
C THR A 308 8.63 12.04 2.52
N ASP A 309 8.66 10.81 3.03
CA ASP A 309 7.58 10.31 3.88
C ASP A 309 7.86 10.53 5.38
N VAL A 310 9.11 10.76 5.76
CA VAL A 310 9.49 11.01 7.17
C VAL A 310 8.82 12.26 7.75
N ALA A 311 8.57 13.27 6.90
CA ALA A 311 7.82 14.47 7.24
C ALA A 311 6.38 14.17 7.69
N PHE A 312 5.88 12.99 7.35
CA PHE A 312 4.52 12.53 7.66
C PHE A 312 4.53 11.28 8.58
N GLY A 313 5.66 10.92 9.18
CA GLY A 313 5.72 9.86 10.19
C GLY A 313 6.20 8.49 9.70
N SER A 314 6.68 8.38 8.46
CA SER A 314 7.40 7.17 8.04
C SER A 314 8.66 6.94 8.89
N VAL A 315 8.98 5.67 9.12
CA VAL A 315 10.25 5.23 9.73
C VAL A 315 11.22 4.62 8.72
N GLY A 316 10.90 4.71 7.43
CA GLY A 316 11.71 4.18 6.33
C GLY A 316 11.28 2.78 5.89
N SER A 317 12.16 2.08 5.19
CA SER A 317 11.88 0.75 4.63
C SER A 317 11.70 -0.29 5.73
N PHE A 318 10.72 -1.19 5.55
CA PHE A 318 10.55 -2.33 6.45
C PHE A 318 11.80 -3.21 6.52
N PHE A 319 12.54 -3.31 5.42
CA PHE A 319 13.74 -4.14 5.36
C PHE A 319 14.90 -3.58 6.19
N ASP A 320 14.83 -2.31 6.59
CA ASP A 320 15.79 -1.67 7.49
C ASP A 320 15.24 -1.52 8.92
N PHE A 321 13.93 -1.78 9.10
CA PHE A 321 13.27 -1.72 10.39
C PHE A 321 13.42 -3.04 11.15
N SER A 322 13.97 -2.98 12.37
CA SER A 322 14.34 -4.17 13.16
C SER A 322 13.72 -4.19 14.57
N PRO A 323 12.39 -4.31 14.70
CA PRO A 323 11.72 -4.36 16.00
C PRO A 323 12.07 -5.63 16.76
N ARG A 324 12.24 -5.52 18.08
CA ARG A 324 12.46 -6.66 18.99
C ARG A 324 11.20 -7.10 19.73
N SER A 325 10.13 -6.31 19.64
CA SER A 325 8.80 -6.58 20.17
C SER A 325 7.74 -5.75 19.43
N GLY A 326 6.47 -6.09 19.63
CA GLY A 326 5.32 -5.41 19.02
C GLY A 326 4.49 -6.34 18.15
N CYS A 327 3.30 -5.88 17.76
CA CYS A 327 2.50 -6.52 16.73
C CYS A 327 2.36 -5.55 15.56
N PHE A 328 2.57 -6.05 14.34
CA PHE A 328 2.59 -5.23 13.14
C PHE A 328 1.66 -5.81 12.08
N GLU A 329 0.94 -4.93 11.39
CA GLU A 329 0.24 -5.28 10.16
C GLU A 329 1.26 -5.27 9.00
N ALA A 330 1.16 -6.25 8.09
CA ALA A 330 2.01 -6.31 6.92
C ALA A 330 1.23 -6.69 5.66
N ASN A 331 0.99 -5.70 4.82
CA ASN A 331 0.39 -5.85 3.49
C ASN A 331 1.35 -5.35 2.41
N PRO A 332 2.36 -6.14 2.01
CA PRO A 332 3.39 -5.70 1.07
C PRO A 332 2.81 -5.44 -0.33
N PRO A 333 3.52 -4.66 -1.18
CA PRO A 333 3.25 -4.66 -2.61
C PRO A 333 3.20 -6.09 -3.15
N PHE A 334 2.21 -6.39 -4.00
CA PHE A 334 1.95 -7.73 -4.51
C PHE A 334 2.95 -8.16 -5.60
N ILE A 335 4.22 -8.20 -5.22
CA ILE A 335 5.35 -8.61 -6.03
C ILE A 335 5.97 -9.83 -5.33
N PRO A 336 6.00 -11.02 -5.97
CA PRO A 336 6.45 -12.26 -5.32
C PRO A 336 7.79 -12.14 -4.59
N LYS A 337 8.77 -11.44 -5.19
CA LYS A 337 10.09 -11.23 -4.57
C LYS A 337 10.06 -10.34 -3.34
N VAL A 338 9.18 -9.33 -3.31
CA VAL A 338 8.98 -8.46 -2.14
C VAL A 338 8.34 -9.27 -1.01
N ILE A 339 7.33 -10.09 -1.31
CA ILE A 339 6.68 -10.99 -0.34
C ILE A 339 7.70 -11.99 0.24
N LYS A 340 8.53 -12.59 -0.63
CA LYS A 340 9.59 -13.51 -0.19
C LYS A 340 10.61 -12.82 0.73
N ARG A 341 11.13 -11.66 0.33
CA ARG A 341 12.08 -10.88 1.13
C ARG A 341 11.49 -10.42 2.46
N MET A 342 10.19 -10.12 2.50
CA MET A 342 9.44 -9.81 3.73
C MET A 342 9.40 -11.02 4.67
N ALA A 343 9.07 -12.22 4.16
CA ALA A 343 9.05 -13.44 4.95
C ALA A 343 10.44 -13.77 5.54
N ASP A 344 11.51 -13.57 4.77
CA ASP A 344 12.90 -13.75 5.23
C ASP A 344 13.28 -12.74 6.34
N HIS A 345 12.88 -11.49 6.16
CA HIS A 345 13.09 -10.43 7.16
C HIS A 345 12.39 -10.78 8.47
N MET A 346 11.09 -11.09 8.40
CA MET A 346 10.28 -11.45 9.57
C MET A 346 10.81 -12.69 10.27
N THR A 347 11.29 -13.70 9.52
CA THR A 347 11.92 -14.89 10.08
C THR A 347 13.15 -14.49 10.91
N THR A 348 14.00 -13.62 10.37
CA THR A 348 15.19 -13.11 11.06
C THR A 348 14.80 -12.37 12.34
N LEU A 349 13.81 -11.48 12.27
CA LEU A 349 13.33 -10.72 13.42
C LEU A 349 12.74 -11.63 14.52
N LEU A 350 11.90 -12.60 14.14
CA LEU A 350 11.28 -13.55 15.08
C LEU A 350 12.30 -14.49 15.73
N ASN A 351 13.41 -14.81 15.05
CA ASN A 351 14.50 -15.61 15.61
C ASN A 351 15.24 -14.87 16.74
N VAL A 352 15.40 -13.55 16.63
CA VAL A 352 16.22 -12.75 17.57
C VAL A 352 15.40 -11.91 18.55
N ALA A 353 14.07 -11.89 18.41
CA ALA A 353 13.18 -11.13 19.28
C ALA A 353 13.28 -11.62 20.74
N ASP A 354 13.54 -10.69 21.65
CA ASP A 354 13.53 -10.93 23.09
C ASP A 354 12.18 -10.56 23.74
N GLY A 355 11.33 -9.79 23.06
CA GLY A 355 9.96 -9.51 23.48
C GLY A 355 8.89 -10.28 22.70
N PRO A 356 7.60 -10.07 23.02
CA PRO A 356 6.50 -10.58 22.21
C PRO A 356 6.53 -9.89 20.85
N LEU A 357 6.76 -10.67 19.79
CA LEU A 357 6.80 -10.17 18.41
C LEU A 357 5.80 -10.95 17.53
N ALA A 358 4.96 -10.19 16.83
CA ALA A 358 3.94 -10.72 15.93
C ALA A 358 3.87 -9.92 14.62
N PHE A 359 3.57 -10.62 13.53
CA PHE A 359 3.23 -10.04 12.23
C PHE A 359 1.90 -10.65 11.76
N ILE A 360 0.94 -9.77 11.44
CA ILE A 360 -0.32 -10.14 10.80
C ILE A 360 -0.17 -9.80 9.33
N ILE A 361 -0.08 -10.83 8.49
CA ILE A 361 0.42 -10.72 7.13
C ILE A 361 -0.73 -10.93 6.16
N ILE A 362 -1.02 -9.94 5.34
CA ILE A 362 -2.14 -9.93 4.37
C ILE A 362 -1.54 -9.95 2.97
N ILE A 363 -1.68 -11.07 2.27
CA ILE A 363 -1.19 -11.22 0.89
C ILE A 363 -2.21 -11.95 0.00
N PRO A 364 -2.15 -11.82 -1.33
CA PRO A 364 -2.91 -12.66 -2.24
C PRO A 364 -2.59 -14.14 -1.99
N ALA A 365 -3.58 -15.02 -2.13
CA ALA A 365 -3.40 -16.46 -1.93
C ALA A 365 -2.71 -17.15 -3.13
N TRP A 366 -1.54 -16.65 -3.54
CA TRP A 366 -0.70 -17.21 -4.62
C TRP A 366 0.12 -18.39 -4.11
N GLN A 367 -0.53 -19.53 -3.94
CA GLN A 367 0.01 -20.75 -3.31
C GLN A 367 1.24 -21.33 -4.03
N GLU A 368 1.42 -20.97 -5.30
CA GLU A 368 2.55 -21.35 -6.15
C GLU A 368 3.82 -20.53 -5.89
N THR A 369 3.72 -19.40 -5.17
CA THR A 369 4.87 -18.52 -4.92
C THR A 369 5.64 -18.93 -3.68
N GLU A 370 6.98 -18.89 -3.78
CA GLU A 370 7.88 -19.26 -2.68
C GLU A 370 7.59 -18.48 -1.38
N GLY A 371 7.32 -17.16 -1.51
CA GLY A 371 6.97 -16.32 -0.37
C GLY A 371 5.70 -16.78 0.33
N TRP A 372 4.65 -17.16 -0.40
CA TRP A 372 3.42 -17.69 0.18
C TRP A 372 3.65 -19.05 0.85
N GLN A 373 4.39 -19.95 0.20
CA GLN A 373 4.69 -21.29 0.72
C GLN A 373 5.50 -21.21 2.02
N GLN A 374 6.50 -20.33 2.08
CA GLN A 374 7.27 -20.06 3.30
C GLN A 374 6.38 -19.52 4.42
N LEU A 375 5.49 -18.57 4.10
CA LEU A 375 4.52 -18.02 5.06
C LEU A 375 3.62 -19.11 5.66
N ASN A 376 3.11 -19.99 4.81
CA ASN A 376 2.21 -21.05 5.23
C ASN A 376 2.92 -22.14 6.09
N ALA A 377 4.11 -22.57 5.68
CA ALA A 377 4.85 -23.68 6.29
C ALA A 377 5.72 -23.29 7.50
N SER A 378 5.84 -22.00 7.82
CA SER A 378 6.70 -21.53 8.90
C SER A 378 6.21 -21.97 10.28
N ARG A 379 7.16 -22.33 11.16
CA ARG A 379 6.90 -22.62 12.58
C ARG A 379 6.27 -21.45 13.35
N TYR A 380 6.41 -20.24 12.83
CA TYR A 380 5.82 -19.05 13.44
C TYR A 380 4.35 -18.87 13.06
N ASN A 381 3.88 -19.51 11.99
CA ASN A 381 2.50 -19.42 11.55
C ASN A 381 1.56 -20.15 12.51
N GLN A 382 0.81 -19.39 13.31
CA GLN A 382 -0.15 -19.95 14.27
C GLN A 382 -1.52 -20.24 13.64
N MET A 383 -1.84 -19.52 12.57
CA MET A 383 -3.13 -19.64 11.89
C MET A 383 -3.04 -19.07 10.48
N HIS A 384 -3.70 -19.75 9.54
CA HIS A 384 -3.95 -19.24 8.19
C HIS A 384 -5.46 -19.03 8.00
N LEU A 385 -5.85 -17.78 7.79
CA LEU A 385 -7.21 -17.42 7.42
C LEU A 385 -7.25 -17.09 5.92
N ARG A 386 -7.91 -17.93 5.13
CA ARG A 386 -8.22 -17.64 3.73
C ARG A 386 -9.58 -16.92 3.62
N ILE A 387 -9.60 -15.80 2.92
CA ILE A 387 -10.80 -15.02 2.63
C ILE A 387 -11.07 -15.09 1.12
N PRO A 388 -12.19 -15.72 0.68
CA PRO A 388 -12.48 -15.89 -0.74
C PRO A 388 -12.64 -14.57 -1.50
N GLN A 389 -12.24 -14.56 -2.77
CA GLN A 389 -12.50 -13.50 -3.74
C GLN A 389 -13.99 -13.13 -3.71
N LYS A 390 -14.30 -11.86 -4.00
CA LYS A 390 -15.67 -11.30 -4.00
C LYS A 390 -16.36 -11.20 -2.63
N GLN A 391 -15.89 -11.89 -1.59
CA GLN A 391 -16.44 -11.78 -0.22
C GLN A 391 -15.80 -10.66 0.60
N HIS A 392 -14.73 -10.05 0.09
CA HIS A 392 -13.99 -8.99 0.76
C HIS A 392 -13.58 -7.87 -0.18
N GLY A 393 -13.17 -6.74 0.40
CA GLY A 393 -12.71 -5.57 -0.30
C GLY A 393 -11.58 -4.85 0.44
N TYR A 394 -11.08 -3.81 -0.22
CA TYR A 394 -9.97 -2.99 0.22
C TYR A 394 -10.27 -1.51 -0.04
N CYS A 395 -9.55 -0.63 0.64
CA CYS A 395 -9.43 0.77 0.24
C CYS A 395 -8.61 0.87 -1.05
N GLU A 396 -9.12 1.62 -2.02
CA GLU A 396 -8.57 1.68 -3.36
C GLU A 396 -7.26 2.49 -3.43
N GLY A 397 -6.33 2.04 -4.28
CA GLY A 397 -5.15 2.82 -4.60
C GLY A 397 -5.53 4.15 -5.26
N LYS A 398 -4.72 5.20 -5.03
CA LYS A 398 -5.04 6.57 -5.44
C LYS A 398 -6.31 7.15 -4.75
N GLN A 399 -6.72 6.62 -3.58
CA GLN A 399 -7.86 7.14 -2.79
C GLN A 399 -7.77 8.63 -2.45
N GLN A 400 -6.58 9.23 -2.50
CA GLN A 400 -6.42 10.67 -2.31
C GLN A 400 -7.04 11.51 -3.42
N ILE A 401 -7.27 10.97 -4.62
CA ILE A 401 -7.87 11.68 -5.76
C ILE A 401 -9.12 11.01 -6.34
N ARG A 402 -9.35 9.72 -6.08
CA ARG A 402 -10.51 9.01 -6.60
C ARG A 402 -11.79 9.44 -5.87
N LYS A 403 -12.90 9.41 -6.61
CA LYS A 403 -14.25 9.64 -6.05
C LYS A 403 -14.76 8.43 -5.25
N THR A 404 -14.35 7.23 -5.65
CA THR A 404 -14.62 5.99 -4.94
C THR A 404 -13.44 5.62 -4.07
N ARG A 405 -13.72 5.05 -2.90
CA ARG A 405 -12.76 4.70 -1.89
C ARG A 405 -12.58 3.20 -1.74
N TRP A 406 -13.58 2.38 -2.09
CA TRP A 406 -13.49 0.94 -1.90
C TRP A 406 -13.49 0.15 -3.22
N ARG A 407 -12.74 -0.95 -3.23
CA ARG A 407 -12.69 -1.92 -4.32
C ARG A 407 -12.89 -3.33 -3.80
N ILE A 408 -13.61 -4.14 -4.57
CA ILE A 408 -13.67 -5.58 -4.33
C ILE A 408 -12.32 -6.22 -4.61
N ALA A 409 -12.00 -7.28 -3.86
CA ALA A 409 -10.75 -8.01 -4.05
C ALA A 409 -10.73 -8.78 -5.37
N SER A 410 -9.58 -8.71 -6.06
CA SER A 410 -9.36 -9.39 -7.34
C SER A 410 -8.87 -10.83 -7.19
N PHE A 411 -8.47 -11.24 -5.99
CA PHE A 411 -8.00 -12.59 -5.67
C PHE A 411 -8.52 -12.99 -4.29
N ASP A 412 -8.41 -14.27 -3.96
CA ASP A 412 -8.47 -14.68 -2.56
C ASP A 412 -7.32 -14.04 -1.79
N THR A 413 -7.57 -13.76 -0.51
CA THR A 413 -6.55 -13.22 0.39
C THR A 413 -6.19 -14.27 1.43
N SER A 414 -4.91 -14.41 1.71
CA SER A 414 -4.38 -15.13 2.85
C SER A 414 -4.00 -14.15 3.95
N VAL A 415 -4.50 -14.39 5.15
CA VAL A 415 -4.08 -13.71 6.38
C VAL A 415 -3.32 -14.73 7.22
N PHE A 416 -2.01 -14.52 7.39
CA PHE A 416 -1.16 -15.34 8.24
C PHE A 416 -0.88 -14.65 9.57
N PHE A 417 -0.87 -15.41 10.65
CA PHE A 417 -0.58 -14.92 11.99
C PHE A 417 0.77 -15.49 12.44
N TRP A 418 1.84 -14.76 12.14
CA TRP A 418 3.20 -15.15 12.53
C TRP A 418 3.53 -14.60 13.92
N GLN A 419 3.77 -15.48 14.88
CA GLN A 419 4.01 -15.11 16.28
C GLN A 419 5.15 -15.93 16.88
N ASN A 420 5.99 -15.29 17.70
CA ASN A 420 6.86 -16.03 18.61
C ASN A 420 6.08 -16.48 19.87
N ALA A 421 6.66 -17.37 20.68
CA ALA A 421 5.96 -17.93 21.85
C ALA A 421 5.42 -16.86 22.81
N LYS A 422 6.19 -15.79 23.06
CA LYS A 422 5.76 -14.67 23.91
C LYS A 422 4.56 -13.91 23.32
N ALA A 423 4.52 -13.74 22.00
CA ALA A 423 3.39 -13.14 21.31
C ALA A 423 2.16 -14.06 21.31
N CYS A 424 2.32 -15.38 21.18
CA CYS A 424 1.19 -16.32 21.30
C CYS A 424 0.49 -16.20 22.66
N SER A 425 1.28 -16.05 23.74
CA SER A 425 0.73 -15.83 25.08
C SER A 425 0.06 -14.47 25.24
N LYS A 426 0.63 -13.41 24.63
CA LYS A 426 0.13 -12.04 24.78
C LYS A 426 -1.08 -11.73 23.90
N TRP A 427 -1.08 -12.23 22.66
CA TRP A 427 -2.07 -11.94 21.63
C TRP A 427 -2.55 -13.23 20.97
N PRO A 428 -3.24 -14.12 21.71
CA PRO A 428 -3.67 -15.40 21.17
C PRO A 428 -4.61 -15.21 19.96
N VAL A 429 -4.40 -16.00 18.91
CA VAL A 429 -5.29 -16.01 17.74
C VAL A 429 -6.56 -16.77 18.09
N THR A 430 -7.58 -16.05 18.56
CA THR A 430 -8.87 -16.63 18.96
C THR A 430 -9.85 -16.71 17.79
N GLU A 431 -10.78 -17.66 17.84
CA GLU A 431 -11.87 -17.77 16.86
C GLU A 431 -12.68 -16.47 16.75
N LYS A 432 -12.93 -15.80 17.89
CA LYS A 432 -13.61 -14.50 17.92
C LYS A 432 -12.85 -13.42 17.16
N ALA A 433 -11.51 -13.39 17.26
CA ALA A 433 -10.68 -12.44 16.51
C ALA A 433 -10.75 -12.73 15.01
N LEU A 434 -10.67 -14.01 14.62
CA LEU A 434 -10.77 -14.43 13.22
C LEU A 434 -12.12 -14.08 12.60
N GLU A 435 -13.22 -14.33 13.31
CA GLU A 435 -14.56 -14.00 12.82
C GLU A 435 -14.79 -12.50 12.73
N SER A 436 -14.32 -11.73 13.74
CA SER A 436 -14.35 -10.26 13.69
C SER A 436 -13.58 -9.73 12.48
N LEU A 437 -12.42 -10.32 12.16
CA LEU A 437 -11.59 -9.91 11.04
C LEU A 437 -12.23 -10.26 9.70
N LYS A 438 -12.76 -11.47 9.53
CA LYS A 438 -13.53 -11.87 8.32
C LYS A 438 -14.66 -10.89 8.04
N GLN A 439 -15.43 -10.54 9.05
CA GLN A 439 -16.54 -9.59 8.93
C GLN A 439 -16.05 -8.18 8.55
N ALA A 440 -14.94 -7.72 9.12
CA ALA A 440 -14.35 -6.42 8.82
C ALA A 440 -13.81 -6.30 7.37
N PHE A 441 -13.37 -7.43 6.80
CA PHE A 441 -12.91 -7.49 5.41
C PHE A 441 -14.02 -7.33 4.37
N LYS A 442 -15.30 -7.42 4.76
CA LYS A 442 -16.44 -7.33 3.83
C LYS A 442 -16.34 -6.09 2.94
N SER A 443 -16.54 -6.27 1.64
CA SER A 443 -16.46 -5.17 0.68
C SER A 443 -17.56 -4.14 0.91
N LYS A 444 -17.19 -2.86 0.91
CA LYS A 444 -18.10 -1.70 0.95
C LYS A 444 -18.36 -1.10 -0.43
N GLN A 445 -17.77 -1.67 -1.49
CA GLN A 445 -17.80 -1.07 -2.82
C GLN A 445 -19.22 -0.98 -3.38
N ALA A 446 -20.07 -1.98 -3.17
CA ALA A 446 -21.44 -1.96 -3.68
C ALA A 446 -22.25 -0.80 -3.05
N ASP A 447 -22.21 -0.72 -1.72
CA ASP A 447 -22.92 0.30 -0.94
C ASP A 447 -22.44 1.72 -1.30
N GLU A 448 -21.12 1.93 -1.45
CA GLU A 448 -20.57 3.22 -1.88
C GLU A 448 -21.05 3.59 -3.28
N ARG A 449 -20.97 2.66 -4.24
CA ARG A 449 -21.36 2.94 -5.61
C ARG A 449 -22.84 3.25 -5.72
N ASP A 450 -23.67 2.62 -4.91
CA ASP A 450 -25.10 2.90 -4.82
C ASP A 450 -25.35 4.29 -4.23
N ALA A 451 -24.66 4.64 -3.12
CA ALA A 451 -24.74 5.97 -2.52
C ALA A 451 -24.28 7.09 -3.47
N LEU A 452 -23.32 6.81 -4.35
CA LEU A 452 -22.83 7.73 -5.38
C LEU A 452 -23.65 7.72 -6.68
N GLY A 453 -24.72 6.91 -6.78
CA GLY A 453 -25.52 6.80 -8.00
C GLY A 453 -24.77 6.20 -9.20
N LEU A 454 -23.72 5.42 -8.97
CA LEU A 454 -22.84 4.84 -9.98
C LEU A 454 -23.29 3.47 -10.50
N ARG A 455 -24.56 3.07 -10.30
CA ARG A 455 -25.11 1.84 -10.91
C ARG A 455 -25.03 1.96 -12.44
N LYS A 456 -24.64 0.86 -13.09
CA LYS A 456 -24.26 0.83 -14.51
C LYS A 456 -25.33 1.50 -15.38
N ALA A 457 -24.89 2.51 -16.14
CA ALA A 457 -25.32 2.70 -17.52
C ALA A 457 -24.94 1.44 -18.33
N GLY A 458 -25.60 0.31 -18.04
CA GLY A 458 -25.66 -0.84 -18.92
C GLY A 458 -26.78 -0.56 -19.90
N LYS A 459 -26.48 -0.56 -21.19
CA LYS A 459 -27.40 -0.35 -22.31
C LYS A 459 -28.83 -0.75 -21.97
N ARG A 460 -29.79 0.18 -22.10
CA ARG A 460 -31.18 -0.17 -22.36
C ARG A 460 -31.18 -1.14 -23.53
N VAL A 461 -31.37 -2.42 -23.27
CA VAL A 461 -31.84 -3.34 -24.29
C VAL A 461 -33.21 -2.79 -24.67
N ARG A 462 -33.32 -2.25 -25.88
CA ARG A 462 -34.64 -1.99 -26.48
C ARG A 462 -35.37 -3.32 -26.41
N ALA A 463 -36.41 -3.39 -25.59
CA ALA A 463 -37.38 -4.46 -25.69
C ALA A 463 -37.86 -4.47 -27.14
N ALA A 464 -37.59 -5.56 -27.86
CA ALA A 464 -38.32 -5.84 -29.07
C ALA A 464 -39.79 -5.94 -28.66
N LYS A 465 -40.60 -4.98 -29.11
CA LYS A 465 -42.04 -5.20 -29.23
C LYS A 465 -42.19 -6.30 -30.29
N GLY A 466 -43.04 -7.28 -29.98
CA GLY A 466 -43.33 -8.42 -30.83
C GLY A 466 -44.04 -8.06 -32.12
#